data_AF-A0A154PLH4-F1
#
_entry.id   AF-A0A154PLH4-F1
#
_cell.length_a   1.000
_cell.length_b   1.000
_cell.length_c   1.000
_cell.angle_alpha   90.00
_cell.angle_beta   90.00
_cell.angle_gamma   90.00
#
_symmetry.space_group_name_H-M   'P 1'
#
loop_
_entity.id
_entity.type
_entity.pdbx_description
1 polymer ?
#
loop_
_entity_poly.entity_id
_entity_poly.type
_entity_poly.pdbx_seq_one_letter_code
_entity_poly.pdbx_strand_id
1 'polypeptide(L)'
;MWLQHDGCSADYVRRVRDALNELYPHKWIGRGGLVSCPPCSPDLTPLDFFLWGALKNDVYQDVPTTPENMKQQILAVCARISSETIRHARDAAIRRLQLCIDANGHHFKHPV
;
A
#
# COMPACT_ATOMS: atom_id res chain seq x y z
N MET A 1 -7.88 -12.40 -7.36
CA MET A 1 -7.32 -11.42 -6.43
C MET A 1 -6.05 -10.84 -7.06
N TRP A 2 -5.87 -9.51 -7.03
CA TRP A 2 -4.64 -8.84 -7.49
C TRP A 2 -3.79 -8.46 -6.27
N LEU A 3 -2.46 -8.49 -6.42
CA LEU A 3 -1.51 -8.02 -5.41
C LEU A 3 -0.75 -6.79 -5.94
N GLN A 4 -0.52 -5.78 -5.10
CA GLN A 4 0.28 -4.60 -5.45
C GLN A 4 1.42 -4.44 -4.44
N HIS A 5 2.65 -4.28 -4.96
CA HIS A 5 3.86 -3.94 -4.21
C HIS A 5 4.34 -2.52 -4.57
N ASP A 6 5.05 -1.87 -3.63
CA ASP A 6 5.62 -0.53 -3.80
C ASP A 6 6.87 -0.51 -4.70
N GLY A 7 7.43 -1.68 -5.00
CA GLY A 7 8.60 -1.84 -5.86
C GLY A 7 9.94 -1.55 -5.16
N CYS A 8 10.00 -1.64 -3.83
CA CYS A 8 11.23 -1.54 -3.06
C CYS A 8 12.30 -2.55 -3.55
N SER A 9 13.58 -2.24 -3.36
CA SER A 9 14.71 -3.07 -3.84
C SER A 9 14.67 -4.51 -3.34
N ALA A 10 14.17 -4.75 -2.12
CA ALA A 10 14.00 -6.09 -1.55
C ALA A 10 12.97 -6.92 -2.34
N ASP A 11 11.93 -6.27 -2.88
CA ASP A 11 10.84 -6.92 -3.63
C ASP A 11 11.26 -7.30 -5.06
N TYR A 12 12.37 -6.74 -5.57
CA TYR A 12 12.88 -7.05 -6.90
C TYR A 12 13.71 -8.33 -6.99
N VAL A 13 14.08 -8.93 -5.84
CA VAL A 13 14.90 -10.14 -5.81
C VAL A 13 14.20 -11.27 -6.56
N ARG A 14 14.95 -12.04 -7.37
CA ARG A 14 14.40 -13.09 -8.24
C ARG A 14 13.49 -14.06 -7.49
N ARG A 15 13.90 -14.52 -6.31
CA ARG A 15 13.10 -15.43 -5.47
C ARG A 15 11.71 -14.88 -5.13
N VAL A 16 11.60 -13.59 -4.85
CA VAL A 16 10.31 -12.93 -4.56
C VAL A 16 9.45 -12.95 -5.83
N ARG A 17 10.01 -12.55 -6.98
CA ARG A 17 9.30 -12.54 -8.25
C ARG A 17 8.85 -13.93 -8.71
N ASP A 18 9.69 -14.95 -8.52
CA ASP A 18 9.34 -16.34 -8.83
C ASP A 18 8.13 -16.78 -7.99
N ALA A 19 8.15 -16.52 -6.68
CA ALA A 19 7.03 -16.81 -5.79
C ALA A 19 5.77 -16.02 -6.17
N LEU A 20 5.90 -14.75 -6.55
CA LEU A 20 4.77 -13.93 -7.00
C LEU A 20 4.15 -14.44 -8.31
N ASN A 21 4.98 -14.93 -9.23
CA ASN A 21 4.50 -15.55 -10.48
C ASN A 21 3.76 -16.87 -10.22
N GLU A 22 4.17 -17.63 -9.21
CA GLU A 22 3.50 -18.88 -8.81
C GLU A 22 2.20 -18.63 -8.06
N LEU A 23 2.21 -17.75 -7.06
CA LEU A 23 1.06 -17.48 -6.18
C LEU A 23 0.02 -16.56 -6.84
N TYR A 24 0.46 -15.62 -7.68
CA TYR A 24 -0.37 -14.60 -8.31
C TYR A 24 -0.10 -14.49 -9.81
N PRO A 25 -0.28 -15.57 -10.59
CA PRO A 25 0.07 -15.60 -12.01
C PRO A 25 -0.65 -14.51 -12.79
N HIS A 26 0.14 -13.62 -13.42
CA HIS A 26 -0.33 -12.44 -14.17
C HIS A 26 -1.23 -11.47 -13.39
N LYS A 27 -1.22 -11.55 -12.05
CA LYS A 27 -2.13 -10.81 -11.16
C LYS A 27 -1.39 -10.07 -10.06
N TRP A 28 -0.14 -9.68 -10.28
CA TRP A 28 0.61 -8.83 -9.37
C TRP A 28 1.20 -7.61 -10.09
N ILE A 29 1.23 -6.49 -9.37
CA ILE A 29 1.70 -5.19 -9.81
C ILE A 29 2.94 -4.87 -8.98
N GLY A 30 4.05 -4.53 -9.62
CA GLY A 30 5.30 -4.25 -8.94
C GLY A 30 6.50 -4.30 -9.87
N ARG A 31 7.68 -3.92 -9.36
CA ARG A 31 8.90 -3.83 -10.17
C ARG A 31 9.27 -5.18 -10.77
N GLY A 32 9.30 -5.27 -12.10
CA GLY A 32 9.63 -6.51 -12.83
C GLY A 32 8.46 -7.49 -12.98
N GLY A 33 7.24 -7.10 -12.62
CA GLY A 33 6.00 -7.81 -12.94
C GLY A 33 5.44 -7.39 -14.31
N LEU A 34 4.33 -8.02 -14.71
CA LEU A 34 3.63 -7.70 -15.97
C LEU A 34 3.13 -6.25 -15.98
N VAL A 35 2.65 -5.76 -14.84
CA VAL A 35 2.30 -4.35 -14.63
C VAL A 35 3.32 -3.77 -13.66
N SER A 36 4.15 -2.84 -14.14
CA SER A 36 5.14 -2.19 -13.28
C SER A 36 4.51 -1.02 -12.53
N CYS A 37 4.75 -0.94 -11.22
CA CYS A 37 4.56 0.31 -10.50
C CYS A 37 5.60 1.34 -10.98
N PRO A 38 5.22 2.61 -11.14
CA PRO A 38 6.19 3.69 -11.31
C PRO A 38 7.06 3.82 -10.05
N PRO A 39 8.35 4.18 -10.20
CA PRO A 39 9.23 4.38 -9.06
C PRO A 39 8.71 5.51 -8.16
N CYS A 40 8.94 5.38 -6.85
CA CYS A 40 8.71 6.44 -5.85
C CYS A 40 7.28 7.01 -5.84
N SER A 41 6.26 6.16 -5.99
CA SER A 41 4.85 6.59 -6.04
C SER A 41 4.04 6.11 -4.83
N PRO A 42 4.35 6.56 -3.59
CA PRO A 42 3.60 6.17 -2.39
C PRO A 42 2.13 6.62 -2.47
N ASP A 43 1.84 7.68 -3.22
CA ASP A 43 0.48 8.16 -3.47
C ASP A 43 -0.39 7.15 -4.21
N LEU A 44 0.19 6.16 -4.88
CA LEU A 44 -0.54 5.16 -5.66
C LEU A 44 -0.74 3.83 -4.90
N THR A 45 -0.17 3.69 -3.71
CA THR A 45 -0.25 2.46 -2.92
C THR A 45 -1.11 2.68 -1.67
N PRO A 46 -2.25 1.98 -1.50
CA PRO A 46 -3.12 2.11 -0.33
C PRO A 46 -2.42 1.92 1.01
N LEU A 47 -1.39 1.09 1.06
CA LEU A 47 -0.61 0.88 2.29
C LEU A 47 0.12 2.17 2.70
N ASP A 48 0.69 2.89 1.73
CA ASP A 48 1.50 4.08 1.97
C ASP A 48 0.65 5.32 2.25
N PHE A 49 -0.32 5.65 1.38
CA PHE A 49 -1.11 6.87 1.56
C PHE A 49 -2.18 6.76 2.65
N PHE A 50 -2.55 5.54 3.07
CA PHE A 50 -3.62 5.33 4.04
C PHE A 50 -3.17 4.52 5.26
N LEU A 51 -2.80 3.24 5.09
CA LEU A 51 -2.63 2.34 6.25
C LEU A 51 -1.51 2.81 7.19
N TRP A 52 -0.33 3.14 6.65
CA TRP A 52 0.79 3.59 7.49
C TRP A 52 0.49 4.90 8.22
N GLY A 53 -0.23 5.81 7.59
CA GLY A 53 -0.72 7.03 8.24
C GLY A 53 -1.69 6.75 9.37
N ALA A 54 -2.68 5.87 9.14
CA ALA A 54 -3.65 5.47 10.15
C ALA A 54 -3.00 4.74 11.34
N LEU A 55 -2.13 3.77 11.06
CA LEU A 55 -1.40 3.05 12.09
C LEU A 55 -0.52 4.00 12.91
N LYS A 56 0.21 4.89 12.25
CA LYS A 56 1.06 5.85 12.96
C LYS A 56 0.23 6.78 13.86
N ASN A 57 -0.91 7.29 13.38
CA ASN A 57 -1.73 8.20 14.16
C ASN A 57 -2.32 7.54 15.40
N ASP A 58 -2.76 6.29 15.30
CA ASP A 58 -3.42 5.57 16.39
C ASP A 58 -2.42 4.94 17.37
N VAL A 59 -1.37 4.28 16.86
CA VAL A 59 -0.37 3.58 17.70
C VAL A 59 0.42 4.58 18.52
N TYR A 60 0.78 5.74 17.96
CA TYR A 60 1.57 6.74 18.68
C TYR A 60 0.75 7.66 19.60
N GLN A 61 -0.57 7.49 19.73
CA GLN A 61 -1.33 8.15 20.81
C GLN A 61 -0.88 7.64 22.19
N ASP A 62 -0.55 6.36 22.28
CA ASP A 62 -0.03 5.70 23.48
C ASP A 62 1.32 5.07 23.15
N VAL A 63 2.40 5.81 23.41
CA VAL A 63 3.75 5.47 22.94
C VAL A 63 4.11 4.03 23.36
N PRO A 64 4.36 3.12 22.40
CA PRO A 64 4.68 1.75 22.73
C PRO A 64 5.97 1.65 23.54
N THR A 65 5.95 0.86 24.61
CA THR A 65 7.11 0.69 25.50
C THR A 65 7.96 -0.54 25.17
N THR A 66 7.38 -1.52 24.46
CA THR A 66 8.05 -2.75 24.04
C THR A 66 7.65 -3.17 22.62
N PRO A 67 8.45 -3.99 21.92
CA PRO A 67 8.09 -4.53 20.62
C PRO A 67 6.77 -5.32 20.64
N GLU A 68 6.50 -6.07 21.72
CA GLU A 68 5.28 -6.84 21.91
C GLU A 68 4.06 -5.93 22.05
N ASN A 69 4.18 -4.87 22.84
CA ASN A 69 3.13 -3.87 23.00
C ASN A 69 2.83 -3.16 21.67
N MET A 70 3.88 -2.80 20.90
CA MET A 70 3.70 -2.22 19.56
C MET A 70 2.96 -3.16 18.61
N LYS A 71 3.30 -4.46 18.59
CA LYS A 71 2.58 -5.46 17.79
C LYS A 71 1.12 -5.57 18.19
N GLN A 72 0.83 -5.63 19.49
CA GLN A 72 -0.54 -5.70 20.00
C GLN A 72 -1.36 -4.46 19.63
N GLN A 73 -0.77 -3.27 19.77
CA GLN A 73 -1.42 -2.03 19.36
C GLN A 73 -1.70 -2.01 17.85
N ILE A 74 -0.73 -2.36 17.01
CA ILE A 74 -0.94 -2.46 15.54
C ILE A 74 -2.10 -3.40 15.22
N LEU A 75 -2.13 -4.60 15.81
CA LEU A 75 -3.22 -5.56 15.60
C LEU A 75 -4.57 -5.00 16.05
N ALA A 76 -4.61 -4.30 17.18
CA ALA A 76 -5.82 -3.65 17.68
C ALA A 76 -6.31 -2.54 16.74
N VAL A 77 -5.41 -1.71 16.20
CA VAL A 77 -5.78 -0.70 15.19
C VAL A 77 -6.33 -1.37 13.94
N CYS A 78 -5.63 -2.37 13.39
CA CYS A 78 -6.08 -3.12 12.22
C CYS A 78 -7.48 -3.72 12.42
N ALA A 79 -7.77 -4.27 13.60
CA ALA A 79 -9.08 -4.84 13.92
C ALA A 79 -10.21 -3.78 13.97
N ARG A 80 -9.89 -2.51 14.20
CA ARG A 80 -10.87 -1.40 14.17
C ARG A 80 -11.11 -0.84 12.77
N ILE A 81 -10.23 -1.13 11.80
CA ILE A 81 -10.42 -0.66 10.42
C ILE A 81 -11.62 -1.40 9.82
N SER A 82 -12.70 -0.66 9.57
CA SER A 82 -13.92 -1.23 9.00
C SER A 82 -13.74 -1.61 7.53
N SER A 83 -14.51 -2.59 7.07
CA SER A 83 -14.57 -2.97 5.65
C SER A 83 -14.96 -1.80 4.74
N GLU A 84 -15.75 -0.85 5.25
CA GLU A 84 -16.09 0.38 4.53
C GLU A 84 -14.87 1.28 4.32
N THR A 85 -14.04 1.47 5.35
CA THR A 85 -12.79 2.24 5.23
C THR A 85 -11.83 1.60 4.23
N ILE A 86 -11.72 0.26 4.23
CA ILE A 86 -10.90 -0.48 3.25
C ILE A 86 -11.44 -0.25 1.82
N ARG A 87 -12.77 -0.29 1.64
CA ARG A 87 -13.40 0.00 0.35
C ARG A 87 -13.10 1.42 -0.10
N HIS A 88 -13.20 2.41 0.79
CA HIS A 88 -12.85 3.79 0.47
C HIS A 88 -11.38 3.96 0.08
N ALA A 89 -10.45 3.29 0.77
CA ALA A 89 -9.03 3.31 0.42
C ALA A 89 -8.79 2.70 -0.99
N ARG A 90 -9.46 1.58 -1.30
CA ARG A 90 -9.43 0.98 -2.65
C ARG A 90 -9.94 1.95 -3.71
N ASP A 91 -11.12 2.52 -3.50
CA ASP A 91 -11.73 3.43 -4.48
C ASP A 91 -10.88 4.69 -4.66
N ALA A 92 -10.24 5.15 -3.57
CA ALA A 92 -9.33 6.27 -3.62
C ALA A 92 -8.04 5.96 -4.39
N ALA A 93 -7.53 4.73 -4.36
CA ALA A 93 -6.41 4.33 -5.20
C ALA A 93 -6.75 4.39 -6.70
N ILE A 94 -7.95 3.93 -7.08
CA ILE A 94 -8.44 4.03 -8.46
C ILE A 94 -8.55 5.51 -8.89
N ARG A 95 -9.11 6.37 -8.03
CA ARG A 95 -9.17 7.82 -8.31
C ARG A 95 -7.79 8.45 -8.45
N ARG A 96 -6.83 8.09 -7.58
CA ARG A 96 -5.46 8.61 -7.65
C ARG A 96 -4.73 8.15 -8.92
N LEU A 97 -4.95 6.92 -9.38
CA LEU A 97 -4.45 6.46 -10.67
C LEU A 97 -5.02 7.30 -11.81
N GLN A 98 -6.32 7.60 -11.79
CA GLN A 98 -6.93 8.48 -12.81
C GLN A 98 -6.32 9.89 -12.79
N LEU A 99 -6.17 10.49 -11.61
CA LEU A 99 -5.53 11.81 -11.48
C LEU A 99 -4.08 11.80 -12.00
N CYS A 100 -3.34 10.72 -11.77
CA CYS A 100 -2.00 10.55 -12.31
C CYS A 100 -2.03 10.49 -13.85
N ILE A 101 -2.98 9.76 -14.44
CA ILE A 101 -3.17 9.69 -15.90
C ILE A 101 -3.51 11.08 -16.45
N ASP A 102 -4.46 11.79 -15.85
CA ASP A 102 -4.88 13.13 -16.27
C ASP A 102 -3.73 14.15 -16.17
N ALA A 103 -2.83 13.95 -15.21
CA ALA A 103 -1.60 14.72 -15.04
C ALA A 103 -0.44 14.23 -15.92
N ASN A 104 -0.65 13.31 -16.86
CA ASN A 104 0.38 12.69 -17.70
C ASN A 104 1.56 12.10 -16.89
N GLY A 105 1.27 11.51 -15.73
CA GLY A 105 2.27 10.92 -14.83
C GLY A 105 2.98 11.91 -13.90
N HIS A 106 2.64 13.20 -13.94
CA HIS A 106 3.17 14.19 -13.01
C HIS A 106 2.48 14.14 -11.65
N HIS A 107 3.10 14.76 -10.64
CA HIS A 107 2.49 14.95 -9.33
C HIS A 107 1.16 15.71 -9.45
N PHE A 108 0.18 15.28 -8.67
CA PHE A 108 -1.15 15.88 -8.62
C PHE A 108 -1.49 16.25 -7.17
N LYS A 109 -2.39 17.22 -7.00
CA LYS A 109 -2.93 17.55 -5.68
C LYS A 109 -4.03 16.57 -5.31
N HIS A 110 -4.07 16.17 -4.04
CA HIS A 110 -5.22 15.42 -3.55
C HIS A 110 -6.42 16.36 -3.43
N PRO A 111 -7.59 16.00 -4.00
CA PRO A 111 -8.83 16.66 -3.63
C PRO A 111 -9.06 16.39 -2.13
N VAL A 112 -9.27 17.48 -1.39
CA VAL A 112 -9.54 17.48 0.05
C VAL A 112 -10.89 16.82 0.32
#